data_AF-A0A436QW01-F1
#
_entry.id   AF-A0A436QW01-F1
#
_cell.length_a   1.000
_cell.length_b   1.000
_cell.length_c   1.000
_cell.angle_alpha   90.00
_cell.angle_beta   90.00
_cell.angle_gamma   90.00
#
_symmetry.space_group_name_H-M   'P 1'
#
loop_
_entity.id
_entity.type
_entity.pdbx_description
1 polymer ?
#
loop_
_entity_poly.entity_id
_entity_poly.type
_entity_poly.pdbx_seq_one_letter_code
_entity_poly.pdbx_strand_id
1 'polypeptide(L)' 'MRCRIVGAPVQDGAGRMGCEMGPSALRTAGLVSVLAELGHEVEDWGAVEKA' A
#
# COMPACT_ATOMS: atom_id res chain seq x y z
N MET A 1 -11.65 -11.96 7.76
CA MET A 1 -10.22 -11.91 8.16
C MET A 1 -9.83 -10.46 8.39
N ARG A 2 -8.82 -10.18 9.21
CA ARG A 2 -8.31 -8.83 9.44
C ARG A 2 -7.07 -8.58 8.56
N CYS A 3 -7.12 -7.52 7.74
CA CYS A 3 -6.06 -7.10 6.83
C CYS A 3 -5.44 -5.80 7.35
N ARG A 4 -4.11 -5.79 7.53
CA ARG A 4 -3.34 -4.59 7.86
C ARG A 4 -2.48 -4.20 6.66
N ILE A 5 -2.62 -2.97 6.18
CA ILE A 5 -1.93 -2.48 4.99
C ILE A 5 -0.81 -1.55 5.44
N VAL A 6 0.42 -1.81 4.99
CA VAL A 6 1.59 -0.97 5.20
C VAL A 6 2.19 -0.62 3.84
N GLY A 7 2.39 0.66 3.58
CA GLY A 7 3.11 1.15 2.42
C GLY A 7 4.61 1.18 2.69
N ALA A 8 5.39 0.49 1.88
CA ALA A 8 6.85 0.58 1.90
C ALA A 8 7.35 1.23 0.59
N PRO A 9 7.45 2.56 0.53
CA PRO A 9 7.87 3.28 -0.68
C PRO A 9 9.40 3.19 -0.87
N VAL A 10 9.90 1.98 -1.14
CA VAL A 10 11.32 1.71 -1.35
C VAL A 10 11.64 1.75 -2.84
N GLN A 11 12.61 2.58 -3.19
CA GLN A 11 13.13 2.72 -4.56
C GLN A 11 14.51 2.06 -4.71
N ASP A 12 15.24 1.89 -3.61
CA ASP A 12 16.60 1.35 -3.63
C ASP A 12 16.61 -0.08 -4.18
N GLY A 13 17.55 -0.35 -5.09
CA GLY A 13 17.66 -1.63 -5.78
C GLY A 13 16.71 -1.80 -6.98
N ALA A 14 15.83 -0.84 -7.27
CA ALA A 14 15.02 -0.88 -8.48
C ALA A 14 15.85 -0.52 -9.73
N GLY A 15 15.73 -1.31 -10.80
CA GLY A 15 16.40 -1.03 -12.08
C GLY A 15 15.82 0.16 -12.86
N ARG A 16 14.76 0.80 -12.36
CA ARG A 16 14.11 1.99 -12.95
C ARG A 16 13.35 2.78 -11.88
N MET A 17 13.16 4.07 -12.12
CA MET A 17 12.38 4.95 -11.25
C MET A 17 10.89 4.56 -11.22
N GLY A 18 10.29 4.66 -10.04
CA GLY A 18 8.84 4.62 -9.85
C GLY A 18 8.31 3.59 -8.85
N CYS A 19 9.15 2.72 -8.28
CA CYS A 19 8.74 1.74 -7.27
C CYS A 19 8.16 2.41 -6.01
N GLU A 20 8.72 3.55 -5.59
CA GLU A 20 8.20 4.31 -4.44
C GLU A 20 6.75 4.79 -4.60
N MET A 21 6.27 4.94 -5.85
CA MET A 21 4.89 5.38 -6.14
C MET A 21 3.88 4.23 -6.05
N GLY A 22 4.33 2.97 -6.03
CA GLY A 22 3.45 1.79 -6.04
C GLY A 22 2.43 1.79 -4.90
N PRO A 23 2.84 1.99 -3.63
CA PRO A 23 1.92 1.98 -2.49
C PRO A 23 0.82 3.05 -2.55
N SER A 24 1.10 4.25 -3.07
CA SER A 24 0.07 5.29 -3.23
C SER A 24 -0.81 4.99 -4.44
N ALA A 25 -0.25 4.51 -5.55
CA ALA A 25 -0.99 4.13 -6.74
C ALA A 25 -2.02 3.02 -6.46
N LEU A 26 -1.66 1.98 -5.70
CA LEU A 26 -2.57 0.91 -5.30
C LEU A 26 -3.72 1.41 -4.43
N ARG A 27 -3.46 2.37 -3.53
CA ARG A 27 -4.51 3.00 -2.72
C ARG A 27 -5.46 3.80 -3.61
N THR A 28 -4.93 4.61 -4.52
CA THR A 28 -5.73 5.36 -5.50
C THR A 28 -6.58 4.44 -6.38
N ALA A 29 -6.07 3.25 -6.71
CA ALA A 29 -6.80 2.23 -7.47
C ALA A 29 -7.91 1.52 -6.66
N GLY A 30 -8.11 1.85 -5.38
CA GLY A 30 -9.20 1.30 -4.57
C GLY A 30 -8.86 0.00 -3.83
N LEU A 31 -7.58 -0.30 -3.57
CA LEU A 31 -7.19 -1.52 -2.84
C LEU A 31 -7.95 -1.69 -1.51
N VAL A 32 -8.10 -0.61 -0.74
CA VAL A 32 -8.79 -0.62 0.56
C VAL A 32 -10.27 -0.96 0.39
N SER A 33 -10.96 -0.33 -0.57
CA SER A 33 -12.38 -0.54 -0.80
C SER A 33 -12.66 -1.96 -1.27
N VAL A 34 -11.86 -2.49 -2.22
CA VAL A 34 -12.01 -3.86 -2.72
C VAL A 34 -11.86 -4.89 -1.59
N LEU A 35 -10.86 -4.73 -0.72
CA LEU A 35 -10.68 -5.65 0.41
C LEU A 35 -11.85 -5.58 1.40
N ALA A 36 -12.41 -4.39 1.64
CA ALA A 36 -13.59 -4.22 2.48
C ALA A 36 -14.85 -4.84 1.85
N GLU A 37 -15.06 -4.66 0.54
CA GLU A 37 -16.19 -5.24 -0.21
C GLU A 37 -16.16 -6.78 -0.22
N LEU A 38 -14.99 -7.38 -0.14
CA LEU A 38 -14.80 -8.83 0.02
C LEU A 38 -15.11 -9.34 1.45
N GLY A 39 -15.51 -8.45 2.38
CA GLY A 39 -15.86 -8.80 3.76
C GLY A 39 -14.67 -8.92 4.70
N HIS A 40 -13.55 -8.26 4.40
CA HIS A 40 -12.40 -8.17 5.31
C HIS A 40 -12.49 -6.93 6.21
N GLU A 41 -12.00 -7.05 7.43
CA GLU A 41 -11.77 -5.91 8.31
C GLU A 41 -10.41 -5.31 7.93
N VAL A 42 -10.40 -4.09 7.38
CA VAL A 42 -9.19 -3.47 6.81
C VAL A 42 -8.73 -2.31 7.68
N GLU A 43 -7.45 -2.30 8.00
CA GLU A 43 -6.78 -1.24 8.74
C GLU A 43 -5.57 -0.76 7.92
N ASP A 44 -5.59 0.50 7.48
CA ASP A 44 -4.49 1.09 6.71
C ASP A 44 -3.56 1.85 7.67
N TRP A 45 -2.33 1.37 7.81
CA TRP A 45 -1.30 1.96 8.67
C TRP A 45 -0.46 3.03 7.95
N GLY A 46 -0.84 3.40 6.72
CA GLY A 46 -0.15 4.41 5.94
C GLY A 46 1.17 3.91 5.36
N ALA A 47 2.03 4.85 4.98
CA ALA A 47 3.38 4.55 4.50
C ALA A 47 4.38 4.68 5.66
N VAL A 48 5.38 3.82 5.70
CA VAL A 48 6.50 3.99 6.63
C VAL A 48 7.30 5.22 6.26
N GLU A 49 7.63 6.03 7.25
CA GLU A 49 8.55 7.16 7.08
C GLU A 49 10.01 6.67 7.18
N LYS A 50 10.89 7.30 6.41
CA LYS A 50 12.34 7.06 6.56
C LYS A 50 12.80 7.71 7.88
N ALA A 51 13.63 6.98 8.61
CA ALA A 51 14.30 7.49 9.81
C ALA A 51 15.33 8.58 9.50
#